data_AF-A0A925HI63-F1
#
_entry.id   AF-A0A925HI63-F1
#
_cell.length_a   1.000
_cell.length_b   1.000
_cell.length_c   1.000
_cell.angle_alpha   90.00
_cell.angle_beta   90.00
_cell.angle_gamma   90.00
#
_symmetry.space_group_name_H-M   'P 1'
#
loop_
_entity.id
_entity.type
_entity.pdbx_description
1 polymer ?
#
loop_
_entity_poly.entity_id
_entity_poly.type
_entity_poly.pdbx_seq_one_letter_code
_entity_poly.pdbx_strand_id
1 'polypeptide(L)' 'MSKSRVGGFVPERLTEARESRGLSCAELAELLGVTRAAPSAWENGKRTPELQPIASVLR' A
#
# COMPACT_ATOMS: atom_id res chain seq x y z
N MET A 1 22.21 -0.24 -1.41
CA MET A 1 21.01 -1.08 -1.55
C MET A 1 19.98 -0.33 -2.39
N SER A 2 19.84 -0.69 -3.66
CA SER A 2 19.02 0.04 -4.62
C SER A 2 17.54 -0.31 -4.44
N LYS A 3 16.80 0.59 -3.78
CA LYS A 3 15.36 0.44 -3.55
C LYS A 3 14.61 0.70 -4.85
N SER A 4 14.12 -0.35 -5.48
CA SER A 4 13.28 -0.24 -6.67
C SER A 4 11.83 0.03 -6.26
N ARG A 5 11.25 1.11 -6.78
CA ARG A 5 9.84 1.48 -6.56
C ARG A 5 8.94 0.60 -7.41
N VAL A 6 7.71 0.32 -6.94
CA VAL A 6 6.70 -0.36 -7.75
C VAL A 6 6.30 0.55 -8.92
N GLY A 7 6.71 0.20 -10.14
CA GLY A 7 6.25 0.87 -11.36
C GLY A 7 4.76 0.60 -11.59
N GLY A 8 3.99 1.64 -11.94
CA GLY A 8 2.54 1.53 -12.15
C GLY A 8 1.69 1.52 -10.89
N PHE A 9 2.24 1.90 -9.73
CA PHE A 9 1.46 2.09 -8.51
C PHE A 9 0.48 3.26 -8.67
N VAL A 10 -0.81 2.98 -8.45
CA VAL A 10 -1.90 3.97 -8.47
C VAL A 10 -2.45 4.07 -7.03
N PRO A 11 -2.22 5.19 -6.33
CA PRO A 11 -2.72 5.40 -4.96
C PRO A 11 -4.19 5.10 -4.79
N GLU A 12 -5.02 5.56 -5.73
CA GLU A 12 -6.47 5.43 -5.69
C GLU A 12 -6.91 3.96 -5.71
N ARG A 13 -6.24 3.12 -6.50
CA ARG A 13 -6.52 1.68 -6.56
C ARG A 13 -6.18 0.96 -5.26
N LEU A 14 -5.19 1.45 -4.52
CA LEU A 14 -4.88 0.91 -3.20
C LEU A 14 -6.00 1.25 -2.22
N THR A 15 -6.48 2.50 -2.23
CA THR A 15 -7.60 2.96 -1.40
C THR A 15 -8.85 2.15 -1.70
N GLU A 16 -9.23 2.00 -2.98
CA GLU A 16 -10.39 1.21 -3.41
C GLU A 16 -10.27 -0.25 -2.97
N ALA A 17 -9.11 -0.88 -3.16
CA ALA A 17 -8.87 -2.27 -2.73
C ALA A 17 -8.96 -2.41 -1.21
N ARG A 18 -8.44 -1.44 -0.45
CA ARG A 18 -8.54 -1.41 1.02
C ARG A 18 -10.00 -1.31 1.48
N GLU A 19 -10.75 -0.37 0.91
CA GLU A 19 -12.14 -0.09 1.28
C GLU A 19 -13.09 -1.20 0.87
N SER A 20 -12.90 -1.80 -0.31
CA SER A 20 -13.69 -2.95 -0.78
C SER A 20 -13.56 -4.17 0.15
N ARG A 21 -12.45 -4.25 0.91
CA ARG A 21 -12.18 -5.29 1.90
C ARG A 21 -12.56 -4.87 3.33
N GLY A 22 -13.11 -3.66 3.51
CA GLY A 22 -13.49 -3.12 4.81
C GLY A 22 -12.30 -2.85 5.74
N LEU A 23 -11.09 -2.72 5.20
CA LEU A 23 -9.87 -2.56 5.98
C LEU A 23 -9.60 -1.09 6.29
N SER A 24 -9.08 -0.82 7.49
CA SER A 24 -8.44 0.45 7.83
C SER A 24 -6.99 0.50 7.36
N CYS A 25 -6.39 1.69 7.27
CA CYS A 25 -4.96 1.83 6.96
C CYS A 25 -4.08 1.12 8.00
N ALA A 26 -4.52 1.02 9.26
CA ALA A 26 -3.80 0.31 10.29
C ALA A 26 -3.83 -1.20 10.02
N GLU A 27 -5.00 -1.77 9.74
CA GLU A 27 -5.12 -3.20 9.42
C GLU A 27 -4.37 -3.56 8.13
N LEU A 28 -4.42 -2.70 7.12
CA LEU A 28 -3.62 -2.87 5.90
C LEU A 28 -2.12 -2.83 6.20
N ALA A 29 -1.66 -1.97 7.11
CA ALA A 29 -0.26 -1.91 7.51
C ALA A 29 0.19 -3.20 8.22
N GLU A 30 -0.62 -3.71 9.16
CA GLU A 30 -0.35 -4.96 9.86
C GLU A 30 -0.30 -6.14 8.88
N LEU A 31 -1.25 -6.22 7.93
CA LEU A 31 -1.29 -7.26 6.89
C LEU A 31 -0.05 -7.25 5.99
N LEU A 32 0.49 -6.06 5.72
CA LEU A 32 1.66 -5.88 4.87
C LEU A 32 2.99 -5.90 5.66
N GLY A 33 2.95 -5.99 6.99
CA GLY A 33 4.14 -5.93 7.84
C GLY A 33 4.88 -4.59 7.76
N VAL A 34 4.16 -3.49 7.51
CA VAL A 34 4.72 -2.14 7.40
C VAL A 34 4.23 -1.24 8.53
N THR A 35 4.81 -0.04 8.63
CA THR A 35 4.36 0.94 9.62
C THR A 35 2.96 1.47 9.27
N ARG A 36 2.15 1.80 10.29
CA ARG A 36 0.80 2.36 10.11
C ARG A 36 0.75 3.63 9.24
N ALA A 37 1.84 4.39 9.22
CA ALA A 37 1.95 5.60 8.40
C ALA A 37 2.18 5.30 6.91
N ALA A 38 2.64 4.09 6.55
CA ALA A 38 3.00 3.75 5.18
C ALA A 38 1.77 3.71 4.25
N PRO A 39 0.66 3.00 4.56
CA PRO A 39 -0.50 3.00 3.68
C PRO A 39 -1.10 4.39 3.46
N SER A 40 -1.20 5.21 4.50
CA SER A 40 -1.66 6.60 4.36
C SER A 40 -0.74 7.42 3.44
N ALA A 41 0.58 7.27 3.55
CA ALA A 41 1.52 7.95 2.65
C ALA A 41 1.41 7.45 1.20
N TRP A 42 1.07 6.18 0.99
CA TRP A 42 0.85 5.60 -0.33
C TRP A 42 -0.45 6.09 -0.97
N GLU A 43 -1.56 6.04 -0.24
CA GLU A 43 -2.88 6.51 -0.69
C GLU A 43 -2.90 8.01 -1.00
N ASN A 44 -2.10 8.81 -0.29
CA ASN A 44 -1.96 10.24 -0.57
C ASN A 44 -0.89 10.56 -1.65
N GLY A 45 -0.29 9.55 -2.28
CA GLY A 45 0.77 9.73 -3.28
C GLY A 45 2.09 10.33 -2.75
N LYS A 46 2.21 10.53 -1.43
CA LYS A 46 3.42 11.09 -0.78
C LYS A 46 4.61 10.14 -0.88
N ARG A 47 4.34 8.84 -0.99
CA ARG A 47 5.36 7.80 -1.12
C ARG A 47 4.84 6.69 -2.01
N THR A 48 5.73 6.04 -2.74
CA THR A 48 5.41 4.79 -3.44
C THR A 48 5.93 3.60 -2.62
N PRO A 49 5.18 2.49 -2.57
CA PRO A 49 5.64 1.27 -1.95
C PRO A 49 6.93 0.78 -2.64
N GLU A 50 7.85 0.26 -1.83
CA GLU A 50 9.03 -0.47 -2.32
C GLU A 50 8.56 -1.87 -2.78
N LEU A 51 9.31 -2.54 -3.66
CA LEU A 51 8.91 -3.74 -4.44
C LEU A 51 8.52 -5.04 -3.67
N GLN A 52 8.09 -4.94 -2.41
CA GLN A 52 7.58 -6.02 -1.56
C GLN A 52 6.42 -5.48 -0.68
N PRO A 53 5.26 -6.14 -0.50
CA PRO A 53 4.51 -7.12 -1.29
C PRO A 53 3.03 -6.67 -1.46
N ILE A 54 2.73 -5.60 -2.22
CA ILE A 54 1.31 -5.20 -2.45
C ILE A 54 0.53 -6.19 -3.32
N ALA A 55 1.21 -7.11 -4.00
CA ALA A 55 0.58 -8.17 -4.79
C ALA A 55 -0.40 -9.04 -3.98
N SER A 56 -0.30 -9.06 -2.64
CA SER A 56 -1.23 -9.83 -1.80
C SER A 56 -2.61 -9.18 -1.61
N VAL A 57 -2.78 -7.88 -1.91
CA VAL A 57 -4.02 -7.13 -1.63
C VAL A 57 -4.85 -6.88 -2.90
N LEU A 58 -4.26 -6.98 -4.09
CA LEU A 58 -4.90 -6.63 -5.37
C LEU A 58 -5.57 -7.82 -6.11
N ARG A 59 -5.96 -8.89 -5.41
CA ARG A 59 -6.71 -10.00 -6.04
C ARG A 59 -8.21 -9.84 -5.83
#